data_AF-A0A7V4WA19-F1
#
_entry.id   AF-A0A7V4WA19-F1
#
_cell.length_a   1.000
_cell.length_b   1.000
_cell.length_c   1.000
_cell.angle_alpha   90.00
_cell.angle_beta   90.00
_cell.angle_gamma   90.00
#
_symmetry.space_group_name_H-M   'P 1'
#
loop_
_entity.id
_entity.type
_entity.pdbx_description
1 polymer ?
#
loop_
_entity_poly.entity_id
_entity_poly.type
_entity_poly.pdbx_seq_one_letter_code
_entity_poly.pdbx_strand_id
1 'polypeptide(L)'
;KGGFSTATDLAEHLVRRGVPFRTAHEQTGALVAWCIENNKELTDLTIDEIRRFAPEAGDEVLSLLTVESSVEARSVKGGPAPLEVKRQIEDGRRRLSID
;
A
#
# COMPACT_ATOMS: atom_id res chain seq x y z
N LYS A 1 10.14 12.89 1.70
CA LYS A 1 8.66 12.91 1.78
C LYS A 1 8.16 12.35 0.45
N GLY A 2 7.76 11.07 0.47
CA GLY A 2 7.17 10.40 -0.69
C GLY A 2 5.69 10.71 -0.64
N GLY A 3 5.14 11.26 -1.73
CA GLY A 3 3.73 11.63 -1.78
C GLY A 3 2.81 10.42 -1.53
N PHE A 4 1.51 10.63 -1.71
CA PHE A 4 0.41 9.68 -1.52
C PHE A 4 0.48 8.35 -2.31
N SER A 5 1.66 7.87 -2.69
CA SER A 5 1.96 6.60 -3.35
C SER A 5 1.41 5.37 -2.60
N THR A 6 1.28 5.43 -1.28
CA THR A 6 0.66 4.35 -0.47
C THR A 6 -0.87 4.45 -0.39
N ALA A 7 -1.50 5.44 -1.02
CA ALA A 7 -2.95 5.56 -1.07
C ALA A 7 -3.61 4.33 -1.73
N THR A 8 -2.99 3.78 -2.77
CA THR A 8 -3.50 2.56 -3.42
C THR A 8 -3.50 1.37 -2.45
N ASP A 9 -2.55 1.29 -1.52
CA ASP A 9 -2.53 0.24 -0.50
C ASP A 9 -3.71 0.38 0.48
N LEU A 10 -4.14 1.60 0.82
CA LEU A 10 -5.37 1.83 1.59
C LEU A 10 -6.60 1.34 0.82
N ALA A 11 -6.73 1.68 -0.46
CA ALA A 11 -7.85 1.24 -1.28
C ALA A 11 -7.89 -0.30 -1.40
N GLU A 12 -6.73 -0.94 -1.61
CA GLU A 12 -6.61 -2.41 -1.62
C GLU A 12 -6.98 -3.03 -0.27
N HIS A 13 -6.58 -2.42 0.84
CA HIS A 13 -6.95 -2.87 2.18
C HIS A 13 -8.47 -2.90 2.37
N LEU A 14 -9.16 -1.83 1.98
CA LEU A 14 -10.63 -1.75 2.08
C LEU A 14 -11.31 -2.79 1.17
N VAL A 15 -10.78 -3.01 -0.03
CA VAL A 15 -11.27 -4.06 -0.93
C VAL A 15 -11.13 -5.45 -0.32
N ARG A 16 -10.01 -5.75 0.34
CA ARG A 16 -9.81 -7.02 1.06
C ARG A 16 -10.80 -7.20 2.22
N ARG A 17 -11.35 -6.10 2.75
CA ARG A 17 -12.40 -6.11 3.78
C ARG A 17 -13.83 -6.14 3.22
N GLY A 18 -13.99 -6.25 1.90
CA GLY A 18 -15.28 -6.41 1.23
C GLY A 18 -15.87 -5.11 0.68
N VAL A 19 -15.17 -3.99 0.78
CA VAL A 19 -15.62 -2.73 0.16
C VAL A 19 -15.45 -2.82 -1.36
N PRO A 20 -16.47 -2.50 -2.18
CA PRO A 20 -16.31 -2.45 -3.64
C PRO A 20 -15.19 -1.50 -4.04
N PHE A 21 -14.37 -1.87 -5.03
CA PHE A 21 -13.18 -1.10 -5.44
C PHE A 21 -13.49 0.38 -5.70
N ARG A 22 -14.61 0.68 -6.37
CA ARG A 22 -15.02 2.05 -6.64
C ARG A 22 -15.20 2.86 -5.35
N THR A 23 -15.91 2.30 -4.37
CA THR A 23 -16.14 2.92 -3.07
C THR A 23 -14.83 3.08 -2.29
N ALA A 24 -14.00 2.05 -2.25
CA ALA A 24 -12.69 2.10 -1.60
C ALA A 24 -11.78 3.19 -2.19
N HIS A 25 -11.79 3.33 -3.53
CA HIS A 25 -11.04 4.36 -4.24
C HIS A 25 -11.59 5.77 -3.95
N GLU A 26 -12.91 5.95 -3.94
CA GLU A 26 -13.57 7.21 -3.59
C GLU A 26 -13.26 7.64 -2.14
N GLN A 27 -13.37 6.72 -1.17
CA GLN A 27 -13.03 6.96 0.25
C GLN A 27 -11.56 7.35 0.42
N THR A 28 -10.65 6.61 -0.22
CA THR A 28 -9.21 6.88 -0.20
C THR A 28 -8.90 8.24 -0.83
N GLY A 29 -9.51 8.57 -1.97
CA GLY A 29 -9.31 9.85 -2.65
C GLY A 29 -9.78 11.04 -1.80
N ALA A 30 -10.91 10.90 -1.11
CA ALA A 30 -11.41 11.91 -0.18
C ALA A 30 -10.45 12.12 1.00
N LEU A 31 -9.89 11.05 1.55
CA LEU A 31 -8.88 11.15 2.61
C LEU A 31 -7.61 11.85 2.13
N VAL A 32 -7.11 11.49 0.94
CA VAL A 32 -5.93 12.15 0.34
C VAL A 32 -6.17 13.64 0.12
N ALA A 33 -7.35 14.02 -0.40
CA ALA A 33 -7.71 15.43 -0.56
C ALA A 33 -7.69 16.16 0.79
N TRP A 34 -8.27 15.57 1.84
CA TRP A 34 -8.25 16.14 3.19
C TRP A 34 -6.82 16.25 3.75
N CYS A 35 -5.96 15.26 3.53
CA CYS A 35 -4.55 15.30 3.91
C CYS A 35 -3.82 16.49 3.26
N ILE A 36 -4.04 16.71 1.95
CA ILE A 36 -3.47 17.85 1.21
C ILE A 36 -3.91 19.17 1.82
N GLU A 37 -5.21 19.33 2.09
CA GLU A 37 -5.78 20.55 2.71
C GLU A 37 -5.23 20.81 4.11
N ASN A 38 -4.89 19.77 4.86
CA ASN A 38 -4.41 19.85 6.23
C ASN A 38 -2.88 19.73 6.35
N ASN A 39 -2.16 19.70 5.23
CA ASN A 39 -0.70 19.54 5.17
C ASN A 39 -0.18 18.32 5.99
N LYS A 40 -0.89 17.19 5.84
CA LYS A 40 -0.55 15.89 6.46
C LYS A 40 -0.23 14.86 5.38
N GLU A 41 0.64 13.91 5.70
CA GLU A 41 0.83 12.69 4.91
C GLU A 41 -0.05 11.56 5.45
N LEU A 42 -0.24 10.48 4.67
CA LEU A 42 -0.97 9.29 5.13
C LEU A 42 -0.29 8.61 6.33
N THR A 43 1.03 8.70 6.43
CA THR A 43 1.82 8.18 7.56
C THR A 43 1.60 8.94 8.86
N ASP A 44 1.07 10.17 8.79
CA ASP A 44 0.85 11.03 9.95
C ASP A 44 -0.55 10.88 10.56
N LEU A 45 -1.41 10.06 9.92
CA LEU A 45 -2.80 9.92 10.31
C LEU A 45 -2.97 8.99 11.51
N THR A 46 -3.90 9.35 12.36
CA THR A 46 -4.46 8.45 13.37
C THR A 46 -5.50 7.52 12.75
N ILE A 47 -5.76 6.38 13.40
CA ILE A 47 -6.83 5.49 12.94
C ILE A 47 -8.20 6.17 12.94
N ASP A 48 -8.47 7.05 13.89
CA ASP A 48 -9.72 7.80 13.96
C ASP A 48 -9.89 8.75 12.76
N GLU A 49 -8.81 9.39 12.32
CA GLU A 49 -8.82 10.23 11.12
C GLU A 49 -9.08 9.40 9.86
N ILE A 50 -8.48 8.21 9.74
CA ILE A 50 -8.74 7.29 8.62
C ILE A 50 -10.20 6.83 8.64
N ARG A 51 -10.72 6.43 9.80
CA ARG A 51 -12.09 5.92 9.98
C ARG A 51 -13.18 6.95 9.69
N ARG A 52 -12.89 8.26 9.75
CA ARG A 52 -13.82 9.31 9.30
C ARG A 52 -14.19 9.18 7.82
N PHE A 53 -13.28 8.65 7.00
CA PHE A 53 -13.48 8.47 5.55
C PHE A 53 -13.71 7.01 5.17
N ALA A 54 -13.04 6.10 5.88
CA ALA A 54 -13.08 4.66 5.65
C ALA A 54 -13.43 3.94 6.96
N PRO A 55 -14.70 3.93 7.40
CA PRO A 55 -15.12 3.32 8.67
C PRO A 55 -14.82 1.82 8.74
N GLU A 56 -14.66 1.17 7.59
CA GLU A 56 -14.25 -0.22 7.46
C GLU A 56 -12.75 -0.43 7.68
N ALA A 57 -11.94 0.61 7.91
CA ALA A 57 -10.51 0.46 8.16
C ALA A 57 -10.22 -0.16 9.54
N GLY A 58 -9.31 -1.12 9.57
CA GLY A 58 -8.81 -1.73 10.81
C GLY A 58 -7.56 -1.03 11.32
N ASP A 59 -7.21 -1.21 12.59
CA ASP A 59 -6.04 -0.57 13.21
C ASP A 59 -4.73 -0.98 12.50
N GLU A 60 -4.71 -2.19 11.93
CA GLU A 60 -3.61 -2.73 11.14
C GLU A 60 -3.24 -1.87 9.93
N VAL A 61 -4.16 -1.04 9.43
CA VAL A 61 -3.92 -0.17 8.27
C VAL A 61 -2.77 0.81 8.52
N LEU A 62 -2.56 1.27 9.76
CA LEU A 62 -1.48 2.19 10.10
C LEU A 62 -0.10 1.60 9.80
N SER A 63 0.04 0.28 9.94
CA SER A 63 1.28 -0.43 9.61
C SER A 63 1.48 -0.62 8.10
N LEU A 64 0.42 -0.50 7.29
CA LEU A 64 0.44 -0.70 5.84
C LEU A 64 0.80 0.57 5.06
N LEU A 65 0.62 1.75 5.65
CA LEU A 65 0.78 3.04 4.96
C LEU A 65 2.23 3.51 4.82
N THR A 66 3.21 2.62 4.95
CA THR A 66 4.64 2.90 4.72
C THR A 66 5.10 2.39 3.36
N VAL A 67 6.17 2.98 2.83
CA VAL A 67 6.74 2.54 1.54
C VAL A 67 7.29 1.12 1.65
N GLU A 68 7.92 0.80 2.78
CA GLU A 68 8.49 -0.50 3.09
C GLU A 68 7.41 -1.58 3.11
N SER A 69 6.29 -1.34 3.81
CA SER A 69 5.16 -2.27 3.85
C SER A 69 4.52 -2.45 2.47
N SER A 70 4.39 -1.37 1.70
CA SER A 70 3.86 -1.41 0.33
C SER A 70 4.72 -2.31 -0.58
N VAL A 71 6.05 -2.16 -0.54
CA VAL A 71 6.97 -2.98 -1.32
C VAL A 71 6.93 -4.45 -0.88
N GLU A 72 6.95 -4.72 0.42
CA GLU A 72 6.91 -6.07 0.97
C GLU A 72 5.60 -6.81 0.60
N ALA A 73 4.46 -6.10 0.61
CA ALA A 73 3.15 -6.68 0.30
C ALA A 73 3.02 -7.19 -1.14
N ARG A 74 3.85 -6.69 -2.08
CA ARG A 74 3.85 -7.12 -3.48
C ARG A 74 4.76 -8.35 -3.69
N SER A 75 4.54 -9.38 -2.88
CA SER A 75 5.34 -10.63 -2.84
C SER A 75 4.92 -11.69 -3.87
N VAL A 76 4.13 -11.32 -4.88
CA VAL A 76 3.77 -12.21 -5.99
C VAL A 76 4.99 -12.47 -6.86
N LYS A 77 5.00 -13.61 -7.57
CA LYS A 77 6.04 -13.91 -8.56
C LYS A 77 6.16 -12.75 -9.56
N GLY A 78 7.35 -12.19 -9.73
CA GLY A 78 7.60 -11.01 -10.55
C GLY A 78 7.58 -9.67 -9.81
N GLY A 79 7.07 -9.64 -8.57
CA GLY A 79 6.91 -8.42 -7.78
C GLY A 79 8.20 -7.84 -7.18
N PRO A 80 8.13 -6.61 -6.62
CA PRO A 80 9.27 -5.89 -6.07
C PRO A 80 9.65 -6.28 -4.63
N ALA A 81 8.91 -7.17 -3.98
CA ALA A 81 9.22 -7.57 -2.61
C ALA A 81 10.65 -8.12 -2.50
N PRO A 82 11.41 -7.85 -1.41
CA PRO A 82 12.79 -8.30 -1.24
C PRO A 82 12.98 -9.81 -1.44
N LEU A 83 12.01 -10.62 -1.00
CA LEU A 83 12.00 -12.07 -1.23
C LEU A 83 12.01 -12.41 -2.73
N GLU A 84 11.15 -11.75 -3.50
CA GLU A 84 11.00 -12.00 -4.93
C GLU A 84 12.19 -11.45 -5.72
N VAL A 85 12.73 -10.31 -5.34
CA VAL A 85 13.97 -9.76 -5.91
C VAL A 85 15.14 -10.74 -5.73
N LYS A 86 15.30 -11.30 -4.52
CA LYS A 86 16.31 -12.35 -4.27
C LYS A 86 16.10 -13.57 -5.17
N ARG A 87 14.85 -14.05 -5.27
CA ARG A 87 14.48 -15.18 -6.14
C ARG A 87 14.83 -14.90 -7.61
N GLN A 88 14.57 -13.68 -8.10
CA GLN A 88 14.91 -13.29 -9.46
C GLN A 88 16.41 -13.15 -9.71
N ILE A 89 17.18 -12.66 -8.73
CA ILE A 89 18.65 -12.62 -8.82
C ILE A 89 19.23 -14.03 -8.98
N GLU A 90 18.76 -14.99 -8.18
CA GLU A 90 19.20 -16.38 -8.28
C GLU A 90 18.82 -17.02 -9.62
N ASP A 91 17.61 -16.72 -10.12
CA ASP A 91 17.16 -17.21 -11.42
C ASP A 91 18.00 -16.64 -12.57
N GLY A 92 18.28 -15.34 -12.53
CA GLY A 92 19.17 -14.68 -13.49
C GLY A 92 20.57 -15.30 -13.48
N ARG A 93 21.13 -15.55 -12.29
CA ARG A 93 22.43 -16.22 -12.15
C ARG A 93 22.43 -17.62 -12.78
N ARG A 94 21.41 -18.43 -12.52
CA ARG A 94 21.28 -19.77 -13.11
C ARG A 94 21.23 -19.72 -14.63
N ARG A 95 20.47 -18.78 -15.19
CA ARG A 95 20.33 -18.61 -16.65
C ARG A 95 21.65 -18.21 -17.31
N LEU A 96 22.43 -17.36 -16.65
CA LEU A 96 23.74 -16.91 -17.14
C LEU A 96 24.85 -17.96 -16.94
N SER A 97 24.70 -18.89 -16.00
CA SER A 97 25.69 -19.95 -15.74
C SER A 97 25.54 -21.20 -16.63
N ILE A 98 24.58 -21.19 -17.56
CA ILE A 98 24.32 -22.29 -18.50
C ILE A 98 24.93 -21.99 -19.89
N ASP A 99 25.58 -20.83 -20.07
CA ASP A 99 26.51 -20.54 -21.17
C ASP A 99 27.96 -20.90 -20.77
#